data_AF-A0A7V3BL05-F1
#
_entry.id   AF-A0A7V3BL05-F1
#
_cell.length_a   1.000
_cell.length_b   1.000
_cell.length_c   1.000
_cell.angle_alpha   90.00
_cell.angle_beta   90.00
_cell.angle_gamma   90.00
#
_symmetry.space_group_name_H-M   'P 1'
#
loop_
_entity.id
_entity.type
_entity.pdbx_description
1 polymer ?
#
loop_
_entity_poly.entity_id
_entity_poly.type
_entity_poly.pdbx_seq_one_letter_code
_entity_poly.pdbx_strand_id
1 'polypeptide(L)' 'MAQTAFTRAEAQAKVGKRVRTRVAFGGVPEGAIGTVISADRVIDGYDLEVAWEGAGGRTSWCDWFTKVEYEARLIQLPLC' A
#
# COMPACT_ATOMS: atom_id res chain seq x y z
N MET A 1 12.52 -15.65 -10.05
CA MET A 1 11.18 -15.09 -10.34
C MET A 1 10.73 -14.39 -9.08
N ALA A 2 10.70 -13.05 -9.08
CA ALA A 2 10.27 -12.29 -7.90
C ALA A 2 8.77 -12.52 -7.72
N GLN A 3 8.35 -12.96 -6.53
CA GLN A 3 6.95 -13.16 -6.21
C GLN A 3 6.22 -11.81 -6.31
N THR A 4 5.29 -11.68 -7.26
CA THR A 4 4.67 -10.38 -7.59
C THR A 4 3.58 -9.99 -6.59
N ALA A 5 2.90 -10.96 -5.99
CA ALA A 5 1.79 -10.74 -5.06
C ALA A 5 2.13 -11.20 -3.63
N PHE A 6 1.40 -10.69 -2.64
CA PHE A 6 1.52 -11.13 -1.25
C PHE A 6 0.89 -12.52 -1.05
N THR A 7 1.43 -13.29 -0.10
CA THR A 7 0.69 -14.41 0.48
C THR A 7 -0.46 -13.87 1.34
N ARG A 8 -1.45 -14.72 1.64
CA ARG A 8 -2.57 -14.34 2.51
C ARG A 8 -2.11 -13.81 3.87
N ALA A 9 -1.19 -14.54 4.51
CA ALA A 9 -0.70 -14.20 5.84
C ALA A 9 0.07 -12.87 5.85
N GLU A 10 0.92 -12.66 4.85
CA GLU A 10 1.62 -11.38 4.69
C GLU A 10 0.63 -10.23 4.46
N ALA A 11 -0.31 -10.40 3.54
CA ALA A 11 -1.27 -9.35 3.21
C ALA A 11 -2.13 -8.95 4.42
N GLN A 12 -2.63 -9.94 5.16
CA GLN A 12 -3.40 -9.70 6.39
C GLN A 12 -2.58 -9.01 7.47
N ALA A 13 -1.28 -9.33 7.60
CA ALA A 13 -0.39 -8.67 8.56
C ALA A 13 -0.10 -7.20 8.20
N LYS A 14 -0.33 -6.80 6.94
CA LYS A 14 -0.13 -5.44 6.44
C LYS A 14 -1.37 -4.57 6.59
N VAL A 15 -2.58 -5.14 6.63
CA VAL A 15 -3.82 -4.37 6.85
C VAL A 15 -3.73 -3.60 8.18
N GLY A 16 -4.10 -2.32 8.13
CA GLY A 16 -4.02 -1.37 9.25
C GLY A 16 -2.63 -0.77 9.49
N LYS A 17 -1.59 -1.16 8.73
CA LYS A 17 -0.26 -0.54 8.85
C LYS A 17 -0.24 0.80 8.14
N ARG A 18 0.43 1.78 8.77
CA ARG A 18 0.77 3.05 8.12
C ARG A 18 2.00 2.90 7.24
N VAL A 19 1.97 3.59 6.11
CA VAL A 19 3.05 3.61 5.12
C VAL A 19 3.39 5.03 4.75
N ARG A 20 4.62 5.24 4.29
CA ARG A 20 5.10 6.48 3.71
C ARG A 20 5.67 6.20 2.32
N THR A 21 5.38 7.06 1.35
CA THR A 21 6.02 6.96 0.03
C THR A 21 7.51 7.32 0.12
N ARG A 22 8.36 6.47 -0.46
CA ARG A 22 9.80 6.68 -0.61
C ARG A 22 10.13 7.57 -1.80
N VAL A 23 9.32 7.49 -2.85
CA VAL A 23 9.45 8.26 -4.10
C VAL A 23 8.06 8.74 -4.52
N ALA A 24 7.97 9.82 -5.27
CA ALA A 24 6.72 10.25 -5.88
C ALA A 24 6.29 9.27 -6.99
N PHE A 25 5.00 8.96 -7.09
CA PHE A 25 4.43 8.13 -8.16
C PHE A 25 2.93 8.39 -8.30
N GLY A 26 2.36 8.21 -9.48
CA GLY A 26 0.89 8.18 -9.66
C GLY A 26 0.13 9.39 -9.11
N GLY A 27 0.75 10.57 -9.01
CA GLY A 27 0.15 11.77 -8.40
C GLY A 27 0.31 11.86 -6.87
N VAL A 28 0.85 10.83 -6.22
CA VAL A 28 1.19 10.81 -4.81
C VAL A 28 2.62 11.38 -4.61
N PRO A 29 2.79 12.46 -3.83
CA PRO A 29 4.11 13.06 -3.62
C PRO A 29 5.01 12.16 -2.77
N GLU A 30 6.32 12.39 -2.85
CA GLU A 30 7.28 11.77 -1.94
C GLU A 30 6.99 12.19 -0.49
N GLY A 31 7.02 11.22 0.42
CA GLY A 31 6.72 11.41 1.82
C GLY A 31 5.23 11.50 2.18
N ALA A 32 4.32 11.29 1.23
CA ALA A 32 2.90 11.12 1.53
C ALA A 32 2.69 9.94 2.48
N ILE A 33 1.72 10.10 3.39
CA ILE A 33 1.36 9.08 4.36
C ILE A 33 0.09 8.39 3.89
N GLY A 34 0.05 7.08 4.03
CA GLY A 34 -1.14 6.28 3.74
C GLY A 34 -1.34 5.19 4.78
N THR A 35 -2.50 4.55 4.72
CA THR A 35 -2.85 3.39 5.53
C THR A 35 -3.27 2.26 4.62
N VAL A 36 -2.75 1.05 4.85
CA VAL A 36 -3.24 -0.15 4.17
C VAL A 36 -4.64 -0.45 4.72
N ILE A 37 -5.67 -0.34 3.89
CA ILE A 37 -7.07 -0.49 4.32
C ILE A 37 -7.69 -1.83 3.97
N SER A 38 -7.19 -2.49 2.92
CA SER A 38 -7.72 -3.78 2.48
C SER A 38 -6.63 -4.65 1.84
N ALA A 39 -6.94 -5.94 1.68
CA ALA A 39 -6.10 -6.93 1.06
C ALA A 39 -6.98 -7.87 0.23
N ASP A 40 -6.93 -7.74 -1.08
CA ASP A 40 -7.84 -8.44 -1.98
C ASP A 40 -7.16 -9.57 -2.71
N ARG A 41 -7.91 -10.66 -2.91
CA ARG A 41 -7.42 -11.85 -3.59
C ARG A 41 -7.31 -11.59 -5.09
N VAL A 42 -6.12 -11.81 -5.63
CA VAL A 42 -5.84 -11.84 -7.07
C VAL A 42 -5.46 -13.26 -7.51
N ILE A 43 -5.26 -13.47 -8.81
CA ILE A 43 -4.98 -14.79 -9.41
C ILE A 43 -3.82 -15.49 -8.67
N ASP A 44 -2.71 -14.76 -8.46
CA ASP A 44 -1.46 -15.31 -7.93
C ASP A 44 -1.15 -14.95 -6.47
N GLY A 45 -2.12 -14.39 -5.72
CA GLY A 45 -1.88 -13.98 -4.33
C GLY A 45 -2.85 -12.91 -3.85
N TYR A 46 -2.31 -11.90 -3.18
CA TYR A 46 -3.06 -10.76 -2.67
C TYR A 46 -2.34 -9.46 -3.03
N ASP A 47 -3.13 -8.45 -3.38
CA ASP A 47 -2.67 -7.08 -3.51
C ASP A 47 -3.24 -6.23 -2.36
N LEU A 48 -2.55 -5.14 -2.04
CA LEU A 48 -2.89 -4.27 -0.92
C LEU A 48 -3.47 -2.96 -1.41
N GLU A 49 -4.57 -2.53 -0.81
CA GLU A 49 -5.12 -1.19 -1.03
C GLU A 49 -4.58 -0.22 0.03
N VAL A 50 -4.04 0.91 -0.41
CA VAL A 50 -3.56 1.98 0.45
C VAL A 50 -4.40 3.21 0.25
N ALA A 51 -4.99 3.73 1.33
CA ALA A 51 -5.65 5.02 1.36
C ALA A 51 -4.67 6.11 1.78
N TRP A 52 -4.53 7.16 0.98
CA TRP A 52 -3.61 8.27 1.23
C TRP A 52 -4.24 9.40 2.07
N GLU A 53 -3.45 9.95 2.98
CA GLU A 53 -3.80 11.11 3.79
C GLU A 53 -3.64 12.40 2.96
N GLY A 54 -4.66 13.26 2.95
CA GLY A 54 -4.56 14.60 2.35
C GLY A 54 -5.09 14.76 0.93
N ALA A 55 -5.82 13.80 0.36
CA ALA A 55 -6.68 14.07 -0.78
C ALA A 55 -7.85 14.97 -0.31
N GLY A 56 -7.65 16.28 -0.36
CA GLY A 56 -8.62 17.29 0.05
C GLY A 56 -9.92 17.20 -0.73
N GLY A 57 -10.88 16.42 -0.23
CA GLY A 57 -12.27 16.46 -0.66
C GLY A 57 -12.84 15.14 -1.17
N ARG A 58 -13.69 14.53 -0.33
CA ARG A 58 -14.80 13.57 -0.60
C ARG A 58 -14.53 12.27 -1.36
N THR A 59 -13.38 12.07 -1.99
CA THR A 59 -13.00 10.79 -2.58
C THR A 59 -11.73 10.32 -1.91
N SER A 60 -11.82 9.23 -1.14
CA SER A 60 -10.65 8.54 -0.61
C SER A 60 -9.75 8.18 -1.80
N TRP A 61 -8.59 8.82 -1.90
CA TRP A 61 -7.61 8.43 -2.90
C TRP A 61 -6.97 7.13 -2.43
N CYS A 62 -7.38 6.04 -3.06
CA CYS A 62 -6.86 4.70 -2.80
C CYS A 62 -6.09 4.20 -4.02
N ASP A 63 -4.95 3.55 -3.78
CA ASP A 63 -4.16 2.89 -4.81
C ASP A 63 -3.93 1.42 -4.42
N TRP A 64 -3.89 0.56 -5.43
CA TRP A 64 -3.57 -0.87 -5.28
C TRP A 64 -2.09 -1.11 -5.51
N PHE A 65 -1.51 -1.95 -4.66
CA PHE A 65 -0.09 -2.29 -4.69
C PHE A 65 0.12 -3.79 -4.73
N THR A 66 0.88 -4.21 -5.74
CA THR A 66 1.56 -5.50 -5.74
C THR A 66 2.67 -5.53 -4.69
N LYS A 67 3.17 -6.71 -4.34
CA LYS A 67 4.26 -6.87 -3.36
C LYS A 67 5.52 -6.12 -3.78
N VAL A 68 5.90 -6.25 -5.05
CA VAL A 68 7.09 -5.60 -5.61
C VAL A 68 6.98 -4.09 -5.55
N GLU A 69 5.81 -3.53 -5.90
CA GLU A 69 5.60 -2.08 -5.87
C GLU A 69 5.55 -1.54 -4.45
N TYR A 70 4.88 -2.26 -3.54
CA TYR A 70 4.83 -1.91 -2.14
C TYR A 70 6.25 -1.83 -1.55
N GLU A 71 7.07 -2.86 -1.77
CA GLU A 71 8.43 -2.92 -1.22
C GLU A 71 9.39 -1.93 -1.88
N ALA A 72 9.20 -1.62 -3.17
CA ALA A 72 10.03 -0.67 -3.89
C ALA A 72 9.71 0.78 -3.55
N ARG A 73 8.43 1.11 -3.38
CA ARG A 73 7.94 2.49 -3.30
C ARG A 73 7.54 2.92 -1.90
N LEU A 74 7.24 2.00 -0.98
CA LEU A 74 6.67 2.32 0.32
C LEU A 74 7.58 1.89 1.48
N ILE A 75 7.52 2.66 2.55
CA ILE A 75 8.18 2.37 3.82
C ILE A 75 7.08 2.18 4.86
N GLN A 76 7.04 0.99 5.48
CA GLN A 76 6.13 0.74 6.59
C GLN A 76 6.61 1.52 7.83
N LEU A 77 5.70 2.27 8.44
CA LEU A 77 5.96 3.00 9.67
C LEU A 77 5.70 2.11 10.90
N PRO A 78 6.46 2.30 12.00
CA PRO A 78 6.16 1.61 13.24
C PRO A 78 4.77 2.01 13.75
N LEU A 79 4.06 1.06 14.38
CA LEU A 79 2.88 1.38 15.15
C LEU A 79 3.33 2.19 16.37
N CYS A 80 2.80 3.39 16.54
CA CYS A 80 2.97 4.19 17.75
C CYS A 80 2.33 3.51 18.96
#